data_AF-A0A2E8IWL2-F1
#
_entry.id   AF-A0A2E8IWL2-F1
#
_cell.length_a   1.000
_cell.length_b   1.000
_cell.length_c   1.000
_cell.angle_alpha   90.00
_cell.angle_beta   90.00
_cell.angle_gamma   90.00
#
_symmetry.space_group_name_H-M   'P 1'
#
loop_
_entity.id
_entity.type
_entity.pdbx_description
1 polymer ?
#
loop_
_entity_poly.entity_id
_entity_poly.type
_entity_poly.pdbx_seq_one_letter_code
_entity_poly.pdbx_strand_id
1 'polypeptide(L)'
;MRPSLTQKQKEVYDFYKKFWEVEKRCPSLREICEGRINNKQILEQRSARSTAHAIVNHLVSKNYLSESYYNDRPSYYPRELEQ
;
A
#
# COMPACT_ATOMS: atom_id res chain seq x y z
N MET A 1 11.95 -7.13 -15.89
CA MET A 1 12.29 -7.64 -14.54
C MET A 1 11.83 -6.60 -13.52
N ARG A 2 11.00 -6.96 -12.52
CA ARG A 2 10.59 -6.00 -11.49
C ARG A 2 11.79 -5.69 -10.56
N PRO A 3 12.05 -4.43 -10.19
CA PRO A 3 13.14 -4.09 -9.29
C PRO A 3 12.89 -4.64 -7.87
N SER A 4 13.93 -5.11 -7.19
CA SER A 4 13.80 -5.58 -5.80
C SER A 4 13.26 -4.49 -4.87
N LEU A 5 12.40 -4.89 -3.93
CA LEU A 5 11.88 -4.01 -2.89
C LEU A 5 12.86 -3.93 -1.71
N THR A 6 12.98 -2.76 -1.10
CA THR A 6 13.60 -2.64 0.22
C THR A 6 12.69 -3.28 1.28
N GLN A 7 13.23 -3.58 2.47
CA GLN A 7 12.45 -4.14 3.57
C GLN A 7 11.17 -3.34 3.87
N LYS A 8 11.30 -2.01 4.01
CA LYS A 8 10.14 -1.12 4.26
C LYS A 8 9.13 -1.10 3.11
N GLN A 9 9.59 -1.15 1.86
CA GLN A 9 8.70 -1.22 0.70
C GLN A 9 7.94 -2.54 0.66
N LYS A 10 8.63 -3.65 0.96
CA LYS A 10 8.04 -4.97 1.04
C LYS A 10 6.97 -5.04 2.13
N GLU A 11 7.24 -4.51 3.31
CA GLU A 11 6.26 -4.47 4.41
C GLU A 11 5.00 -3.68 4.05
N VAL A 12 5.14 -2.53 3.38
CA VAL A 12 3.98 -1.76 2.90
C VAL A 12 3.22 -2.55 1.83
N TYR A 13 3.92 -3.22 0.91
CA TYR A 13 3.29 -4.03 -0.12
C TYR A 13 2.54 -5.25 0.46
N ASP A 14 3.14 -5.95 1.41
CA ASP A 14 2.53 -7.08 2.12
C ASP A 14 1.31 -6.61 2.93
N PHE A 15 1.37 -5.42 3.53
CA PHE A 15 0.21 -4.78 4.16
C PHE A 15 -0.90 -4.53 3.14
N TYR A 16 -0.61 -3.98 1.96
CA TYR A 16 -1.59 -3.77 0.89
C TYR A 16 -2.30 -5.06 0.49
N LYS A 17 -1.56 -6.16 0.29
CA LYS A 17 -2.14 -7.47 -0.04
C LYS A 17 -3.10 -7.94 1.05
N LYS A 18 -2.62 -7.95 2.30
CA LYS A 18 -3.41 -8.41 3.44
C LYS A 18 -4.65 -7.55 3.66
N PHE A 19 -4.51 -6.23 3.49
CA PHE A 19 -5.62 -5.29 3.58
C PHE A 19 -6.67 -5.56 2.52
N TRP A 20 -6.25 -5.76 1.26
CA TRP A 20 -7.15 -6.10 0.16
C TRP A 20 -7.87 -7.44 0.40
N GLU A 21 -7.17 -8.45 0.89
CA GLU A 21 -7.77 -9.76 1.19
C GLU A 21 -8.89 -9.66 2.23
N VAL A 22 -8.72 -8.81 3.24
CA VAL A 22 -9.64 -8.65 4.37
C VAL A 22 -10.78 -7.66 4.07
N GLU A 23 -10.44 -6.46 3.60
CA GLU A 23 -11.36 -5.33 3.46
C GLU A 23 -11.95 -5.20 2.05
N LYS A 24 -11.43 -5.95 1.06
CA LYS A 24 -11.82 -5.89 -0.36
C LYS A 24 -11.75 -4.49 -0.98
N ARG A 25 -10.84 -3.65 -0.48
CA ARG A 25 -10.56 -2.29 -0.98
C ARG A 25 -9.09 -1.92 -0.77
N CYS A 26 -8.65 -0.83 -1.39
CA CYS A 26 -7.33 -0.26 -1.12
C CYS A 26 -7.30 0.42 0.26
N PRO A 27 -6.21 0.31 1.02
CA PRO A 27 -5.99 1.14 2.19
C PRO A 27 -5.72 2.59 1.80
N SER A 28 -6.21 3.52 2.62
CA SER A 28 -5.84 4.93 2.55
C SER A 28 -4.43 5.17 3.13
N LEU A 29 -3.83 6.32 2.79
CA LEU A 29 -2.55 6.75 3.38
C LEU A 29 -2.58 6.78 4.91
N ARG A 30 -3.74 7.14 5.49
CA ARG A 30 -3.91 7.15 6.94
C ARG A 30 -3.84 5.73 7.51
N GLU A 31 -4.53 4.78 6.90
CA GLU A 31 -4.54 3.37 7.35
C GLU A 31 -3.16 2.72 7.21
N ILE A 32 -2.39 3.09 6.18
CA ILE A 32 -0.99 2.66 6.02
C ILE A 32 -0.11 3.24 7.12
N CYS A 33 -0.34 4.50 7.52
CA CYS A 33 0.37 5.11 8.65
C CYS A 33 0.00 4.44 9.98
N GLU A 34 -1.29 4.16 10.20
CA GLU A 34 -1.76 3.47 11.41
C GLU A 34 -1.27 2.02 11.44
N GLY A 35 -1.13 1.38 10.27
CA GLY A 35 -0.57 0.04 10.12
C GLY A 35 -1.44 -1.06 10.71
N ARG A 36 -2.75 -0.81 10.85
CA ARG A 36 -3.72 -1.69 11.51
C ARG A 36 -4.74 -2.26 10.55
N ILE A 37 -5.12 -3.50 10.78
CA ILE A 37 -6.22 -4.20 10.09
C ILE A 37 -7.05 -4.91 11.18
N ASN A 38 -8.36 -4.66 11.27
CA ASN A 38 -9.23 -5.25 12.31
C ASN A 38 -8.63 -5.14 13.74
N ASN A 39 -8.16 -3.94 14.12
CA ASN A 39 -7.49 -3.65 15.40
C ASN A 39 -6.18 -4.42 15.68
N LYS A 40 -5.65 -5.19 14.72
CA LYS A 40 -4.33 -5.82 14.83
C LYS A 40 -3.28 -4.97 14.15
N GLN A 41 -2.16 -4.71 14.84
CA GLN A 41 -0.99 -4.06 14.27
C GLN A 41 -0.28 -5.03 13.32
N ILE A 42 -0.25 -4.72 12.03
CA ILE A 42 0.37 -5.54 10.98
C ILE A 42 1.68 -4.90 10.50
N LEU A 43 1.69 -3.57 10.43
CA LEU A 43 2.77 -2.76 9.91
C LEU A 43 3.21 -1.81 11.01
N GLU A 44 4.50 -1.54 11.17
CA GLU A 44 4.96 -0.56 12.16
C GLU A 44 4.28 0.80 11.91
N GLN A 45 3.77 1.42 12.98
CA GLN A 45 3.13 2.72 12.89
C GLN A 45 4.12 3.76 12.39
N ARG A 46 3.73 4.52 11.35
CA ARG A 46 4.57 5.58 10.79
C ARG A 46 4.03 6.94 11.18
N SER A 47 4.89 7.77 11.78
CA SER A 47 4.54 9.11 12.24
C SER A 47 4.22 10.08 11.08
N ALA A 48 4.80 9.87 9.89
CA ALA A 48 4.69 10.81 8.77
C ALA A 48 3.94 10.23 7.56
N ARG A 49 2.86 10.92 7.16
CA ARG A 49 2.10 10.59 5.93
C ARG A 49 2.92 10.75 4.65
N SER A 50 3.85 11.71 4.63
CA SER A 50 4.74 11.94 3.49
C SER A 50 5.64 10.73 3.21
N THR A 51 6.14 10.06 4.25
CA THR A 51 6.93 8.83 4.10
C THR A 51 6.11 7.68 3.54
N ALA A 52 4.87 7.49 4.02
CA ALA A 52 3.97 6.48 3.48
C ALA A 52 3.65 6.73 2.00
N HIS A 53 3.34 7.98 1.66
CA HIS A 53 3.09 8.39 0.28
C HIS A 53 4.30 8.16 -0.64
N ALA A 54 5.52 8.53 -0.18
CA ALA A 54 6.74 8.27 -0.94
C ALA A 54 6.95 6.77 -1.21
N ILE A 55 6.74 5.91 -0.20
CA ILE A 55 6.86 4.45 -0.36
C ILE A 55 5.84 3.94 -1.39
N VAL A 56 4.59 4.39 -1.32
CA VAL A 56 3.54 4.02 -2.29
C VAL A 56 3.95 4.43 -3.71
N ASN A 57 4.41 5.66 -3.92
CA ASN A 57 4.87 6.12 -5.22
C ASN A 57 6.05 5.31 -5.75
N HIS A 58 6.97 4.90 -4.88
CA HIS A 58 8.04 3.98 -5.27
C HIS A 58 7.52 2.59 -5.66
N LEU A 59 6.51 2.07 -4.97
CA LEU A 59 5.88 0.80 -5.34
C LEU A 59 5.15 0.88 -6.69
N VAL A 60 4.50 2.01 -6.99
CA VAL A 60 3.89 2.28 -8.30
C VAL A 60 4.95 2.35 -9.38
N SER A 61 6.00 3.15 -9.19
CA SER A 61 7.12 3.28 -10.14
C SER A 61 7.84 1.95 -10.41
N LYS A 62 7.86 1.04 -9.44
CA LYS A 62 8.42 -0.31 -9.59
C LYS A 62 7.43 -1.35 -10.17
N ASN A 63 6.23 -0.94 -10.58
CA ASN A 63 5.16 -1.81 -11.11
C ASN A 63 4.65 -2.88 -10.13
N TYR A 64 4.67 -2.60 -8.82
CA TYR A 64 4.05 -3.46 -7.79
C TYR A 64 2.62 -3.02 -7.47
N LEU A 65 2.38 -1.71 -7.46
CA LEU A 65 1.05 -1.11 -7.37
C LEU A 65 0.70 -0.48 -8.71
N SER A 66 -0.57 -0.53 -9.07
CA SER A 66 -1.15 0.26 -10.15
C SER A 66 -1.92 1.44 -9.51
N GLU A 67 -1.86 2.62 -10.13
CA GLU A 67 -2.63 3.79 -9.72
C GLU A 67 -3.90 3.88 -10.57
N SER A 68 -5.03 4.24 -9.97
CA SER A 68 -6.31 4.50 -10.64
C SER A 68 -6.99 5.65 -9.93
N TYR A 69 -7.82 6.38 -10.66
CA TYR A 69 -8.54 7.54 -10.15
C TYR A 69 -10.01 7.16 -10.01
N TYR A 70 -10.53 7.24 -8.79
CA TYR A 70 -11.96 7.07 -8.51
C TYR A 70 -12.47 8.34 -7.84
N ASN A 71 -13.48 9.00 -8.44
CA ASN A 71 -14.00 10.29 -7.99
C ASN A 71 -12.89 11.31 -7.68
N ASP A 72 -11.95 11.49 -8.63
CA ASP A 72 -10.78 12.38 -8.52
C ASP A 72 -9.81 12.07 -7.36
N ARG A 73 -9.90 10.87 -6.77
CA ARG A 73 -8.99 10.42 -5.70
C ARG A 73 -8.11 9.27 -6.19
N PRO A 74 -6.78 9.36 -5.98
CA PRO A 74 -5.88 8.28 -6.34
C PRO A 74 -6.12 7.08 -5.41
N SER A 75 -6.25 5.92 -6.03
CA SER A 75 -6.41 4.61 -5.40
C SER A 75 -5.33 3.67 -5.95
N TYR A 76 -4.65 2.97 -5.05
CA TYR A 76 -3.50 2.13 -5.40
C TYR A 76 -3.82 0.66 -5.16
N TYR A 77 -3.73 -0.18 -6.17
CA TYR A 77 -4.11 -1.60 -6.09
C TYR A 77 -2.90 -2.47 -6.39
N PRO A 78 -2.72 -3.60 -5.69
CA PRO A 78 -1.70 -4.59 -6.05
C PRO A 78 -1.92 -5.07 -7.47
N ARG A 79 -0.95 -4.82 -8.36
CA ARG A 79 -1.06 -5.16 -9.78
C ARG A 79 -1.25 -6.66 -10.02
N GLU A 80 -0.82 -7.50 -9.08
CA GLU A 80 -1.01 -8.95 -9.15
C GLU A 80 -2.46 -9.40 -8.93
N LEU A 81 -3.34 -8.49 -8.48
CA LEU A 81 -4.75 -8.75 -8.20
C LEU A 81 -5.70 -8.12 -9.23
N GLU A 82 -5.16 -7.47 -10.27
CA GLU A 82 -5.90 -7.17 -11.50
C GLU A 82 -6.03 -8.47 -12.31
N GLN A 83 -7.08 -9.25 -12.05
CA GLN A 83 -7.52 -10.34 -12.91
C GLN A 83 -8.79 -9.92 -13.65
#